data_AF-A0A920EY63-F1
#
_entry.id   AF-A0A920EY63-F1
#
_cell.length_a   1.000
_cell.length_b   1.000
_cell.length_c   1.000
_cell.angle_alpha   90.00
_cell.angle_beta   90.00
_cell.angle_gamma   90.00
#
_symmetry.space_group_name_H-M   'P 1'
#
loop_
_entity.id
_entity.type
_entity.pdbx_description
1 polymer ?
#
loop_
_entity_poly.entity_id
_entity_poly.type
_entity_poly.pdbx_seq_one_letter_code
_entity_poly.pdbx_strand_id
1 'polypeptide(L)'
;MAKAVEIEWASGVSLSGIVITRYAHGLPLKNIKCIEAGHPVPDDAGEDAAREIYEKCCALGEDDLLLCLISGGGSSSCESSC
;
A
#
# COMPACT_ATOMS: atom_id res chain seq x y z
N MET A 1 -8.80 4.34 4.39
CA MET A 1 -7.62 5.04 4.93
C MET A 1 -6.87 5.81 3.84
N ALA A 2 -6.34 5.15 2.78
CA ALA A 2 -5.60 5.82 1.70
C ALA A 2 -6.33 7.03 1.05
N LYS A 3 -7.64 6.91 0.78
CA LYS A 3 -8.42 8.03 0.21
C LYS A 3 -8.46 9.27 1.10
N ALA A 4 -8.50 9.10 2.41
CA ALA A 4 -8.52 10.22 3.34
C ALA A 4 -7.18 10.98 3.30
N VAL A 5 -6.05 10.24 3.23
CA VAL A 5 -4.72 10.87 3.09
C VAL A 5 -4.62 11.66 1.80
N GLU A 6 -5.10 11.13 0.67
CA GLU A 6 -5.11 11.89 -0.59
C GLU A 6 -5.88 13.21 -0.51
N ILE A 7 -6.98 13.23 0.26
CA ILE A 7 -7.83 14.42 0.40
C ILE A 7 -7.15 15.45 1.32
N GLU A 8 -6.69 15.00 2.49
CA GLU A 8 -6.09 15.89 3.49
C GLU A 8 -4.74 16.45 3.05
N TRP A 9 -3.95 15.68 2.29
CA TRP A 9 -2.61 16.09 1.85
C TRP A 9 -2.58 16.64 0.41
N ALA A 10 -3.75 16.79 -0.23
CA ALA A 10 -3.88 17.23 -1.62
C ALA A 10 -3.15 18.55 -1.96
N SER A 11 -2.97 19.43 -0.96
CA SER A 11 -2.60 20.84 -1.16
C SER A 11 -1.17 21.20 -0.76
N GLY A 12 -0.34 20.25 -0.30
CA GLY A 12 0.93 20.62 0.33
C GLY A 12 2.09 19.63 0.26
N VAL A 13 1.86 18.39 -0.21
CA VAL A 13 2.90 17.36 -0.24
C VAL A 13 2.82 16.59 -1.55
N SER A 14 3.97 16.29 -2.15
CA SER A 14 4.07 15.34 -3.25
C SER A 14 3.82 13.93 -2.71
N LEU A 15 2.55 13.52 -2.73
CA LEU A 15 2.14 12.19 -2.26
C LEU A 15 2.30 11.17 -3.40
N SER A 16 3.03 10.09 -3.13
CA SER A 16 3.03 8.91 -3.98
C SER A 16 3.06 7.66 -3.09
N GLY A 17 2.43 6.58 -3.53
CA GLY A 17 2.38 5.37 -2.72
C GLY A 17 1.60 4.25 -3.35
N ILE A 18 1.57 3.12 -2.64
CA ILE A 18 0.83 1.92 -3.02
C ILE A 18 -0.06 1.54 -1.84
N VAL A 19 -1.30 1.16 -2.12
CA VAL A 19 -2.20 0.54 -1.14
C VAL A 19 -2.64 -0.81 -1.67
N ILE A 20 -2.54 -1.83 -0.83
CA ILE A 20 -3.06 -3.16 -1.10
C ILE A 20 -4.37 -3.32 -0.33
N THR A 21 -5.42 -3.74 -1.03
CA THR A 21 -6.73 -4.02 -0.45
C THR A 21 -7.30 -5.32 -1.01
N ARG A 22 -8.41 -5.80 -0.44
CA ARG A 22 -9.08 -7.00 -0.93
C ARG A 22 -9.77 -6.72 -2.27
N TYR A 23 -9.95 -7.75 -3.08
CA TYR A 23 -10.81 -7.67 -4.27
C TYR A 23 -12.18 -7.07 -3.97
N ALA A 24 -12.64 -6.19 -4.85
CA ALA A 24 -13.89 -5.43 -4.73
C ALA A 24 -13.96 -4.43 -3.55
N HIS A 25 -12.85 -4.21 -2.85
CA HIS A 25 -12.70 -3.14 -1.84
C HIS A 25 -11.78 -2.00 -2.32
N GLY A 26 -11.34 -2.04 -3.57
CA GLY A 26 -10.61 -0.98 -4.23
C GLY A 26 -11.43 0.30 -4.38
N LEU A 27 -10.74 1.43 -4.30
CA LEU A 27 -11.31 2.74 -4.57
C LEU A 27 -10.41 3.49 -5.55
N PRO A 28 -10.98 4.32 -6.44
CA PRO A 28 -10.19 5.14 -7.34
C PRO A 28 -9.42 6.21 -6.54
N LEU A 29 -8.10 6.12 -6.62
CA LEU A 29 -7.12 7.03 -6.04
C LEU A 29 -6.41 7.76 -7.19
N LYS A 30 -5.91 8.99 -6.93
CA LYS A 30 -5.27 9.83 -7.96
C LYS A 30 -3.75 9.69 -7.97
N ASN A 31 -3.16 9.71 -6.79
CA ASN A 31 -1.72 9.76 -6.54
C ASN A 31 -1.20 8.45 -5.92
N ILE A 32 -2.09 7.69 -5.26
CA ILE A 32 -1.77 6.39 -4.67
C ILE A 32 -2.24 5.28 -5.61
N LYS A 33 -1.35 4.33 -5.94
CA LYS A 33 -1.70 3.13 -6.71
C LYS A 33 -2.51 2.18 -5.82
N CYS A 34 -3.74 1.87 -6.21
CA CYS A 34 -4.56 0.86 -5.53
C CYS A 34 -4.37 -0.49 -6.22
N ILE A 35 -3.89 -1.48 -5.47
CA ILE A 35 -3.75 -2.86 -5.91
C ILE A 35 -4.74 -3.69 -5.11
N GLU A 36 -5.54 -4.48 -5.80
CA GLU A 36 -6.39 -5.48 -5.18
C GLU A 36 -5.67 -6.83 -5.18
N ALA A 37 -5.63 -7.49 -4.03
CA ALA A 37 -4.98 -8.78 -3.83
C ALA A 37 -5.89 -9.74 -3.07
N GLY A 38 -5.62 -11.03 -3.26
CA GLY A 38 -6.28 -12.15 -2.62
C GLY A 38 -6.18 -12.11 -1.11
N HIS A 39 -7.27 -12.47 -0.45
CA HIS A 39 -7.32 -12.63 0.99
C HIS A 39 -8.31 -13.73 1.38
N PRO A 40 -7.99 -14.66 2.29
CA PRO A 40 -6.83 -14.70 3.19
C PRO A 40 -5.54 -15.28 2.59
N VAL A 41 -5.61 -15.91 1.43
CA VAL A 41 -4.45 -16.49 0.76
C VAL A 41 -3.82 -15.41 -0.13
N PRO A 42 -2.53 -15.06 0.08
CA PRO A 42 -1.82 -14.14 -0.80
C PRO A 42 -1.71 -14.74 -2.21
N ASP A 43 -1.83 -13.89 -3.21
CA ASP A 43 -1.66 -14.22 -4.61
C ASP A 43 -0.47 -13.47 -5.22
N ASP A 44 -0.16 -13.77 -6.48
CA ASP A 44 0.93 -13.12 -7.22
C ASP A 44 0.80 -11.58 -7.21
N ALA A 45 -0.44 -11.07 -7.23
CA ALA A 45 -0.71 -9.63 -7.18
C ALA A 45 -0.31 -9.01 -5.82
N GLY A 46 -0.55 -9.72 -4.72
CA GLY A 46 -0.08 -9.36 -3.38
C GLY A 46 1.44 -9.42 -3.25
N GLU A 47 2.08 -10.44 -3.81
CA GLU A 47 3.54 -10.59 -3.79
C GLU A 47 4.24 -9.49 -4.59
N ASP A 48 3.80 -9.23 -5.82
CA ASP A 48 4.35 -8.17 -6.67
C ASP A 48 4.18 -6.79 -6.02
N ALA A 49 3.03 -6.55 -5.39
CA ALA A 49 2.78 -5.31 -4.67
C ALA A 49 3.70 -5.16 -3.44
N ALA A 50 3.93 -6.24 -2.69
CA ALA A 50 4.86 -6.23 -1.57
C ALA A 50 6.29 -5.94 -2.01
N ARG A 51 6.73 -6.52 -3.13
CA ARG A 51 8.05 -6.25 -3.73
C ARG A 51 8.18 -4.80 -4.20
N GLU A 52 7.17 -4.26 -4.87
CA GLU A 52 7.16 -2.85 -5.29
C GLU A 52 7.21 -1.89 -4.09
N ILE A 53 6.50 -2.21 -2.99
CA ILE A 53 6.57 -1.46 -1.74
C ILE A 53 7.98 -1.52 -1.16
N TYR A 54 8.61 -2.69 -1.12
CA TYR A 54 9.97 -2.85 -0.62
C TYR A 54 10.98 -2.02 -1.42
N GLU A 55 10.95 -2.11 -2.75
CA GLU A 55 11.81 -1.33 -3.64
C GLU A 55 11.63 0.19 -3.41
N LYS A 56 10.39 0.65 -3.24
CA LYS A 56 10.10 2.06 -2.92
C LYS A 56 10.64 2.46 -1.55
N CYS A 57 10.50 1.62 -0.53
CA CYS A 57 11.03 1.90 0.81
C CYS A 57 12.56 1.99 0.79
N CYS A 58 13.24 1.15 0.03
CA CYS A 58 14.69 1.19 -0.13
C CYS A 58 15.20 2.44 -0.87
N ALA A 59 14.35 3.08 -1.68
CA ALA A 59 14.71 4.27 -2.43
C ALA A 59 14.47 5.58 -1.65
N LEU A 60 13.89 5.52 -0.45
CA LEU A 60 13.62 6.71 0.37
C LEU A 60 14.92 7.29 0.95
N GLY A 61 15.03 8.61 0.92
CA GLY A 61 16.08 9.38 1.57
C GLY A 61 15.71 9.81 3.00
N GLU A 62 16.63 10.52 3.66
CA GLU A 62 16.44 11.01 5.05
C GLU A 62 15.34 12.08 5.18
N ASP A 63 15.02 12.78 4.09
CA ASP A 63 14.00 13.82 4.03
C ASP A 63 12.59 13.27 3.67
N ASP A 64 12.48 11.98 3.37
CA ASP A 64 11.22 11.36 2.96
C ASP A 64 10.43 10.82 4.16
N LEU A 65 9.09 10.90 4.07
CA LEU A 65 8.18 10.39 5.09
C LEU A 65 7.46 9.13 4.60
N LEU A 66 7.74 7.99 5.24
CA LEU A 66 7.00 6.75 5.01
C LEU A 66 5.75 6.67 5.92
N LEU A 67 4.56 6.63 5.32
CA LEU A 67 3.30 6.46 6.02
C LEU A 67 2.71 5.05 5.78
N CYS A 68 2.79 4.19 6.80
CA CYS A 68 2.19 2.84 6.75
C CYS A 68 0.77 2.84 7.37
N LEU A 69 -0.25 2.59 6.55
CA LEU A 69 -1.65 2.47 6.99
C LEU A 69 -2.07 1.01 7.01
N ILE A 70 -2.07 0.39 8.19
CA ILE A 70 -2.38 -1.04 8.37
C ILE A 70 -3.75 -1.16 9.05
N SER A 71 -4.69 -1.88 8.44
CA SER A 71 -5.98 -2.24 9.06
C SER A 71 -6.06 -3.75 9.33
N GLY A 72 -6.76 -4.12 10.39
CA GLY A 72 -6.98 -5.52 10.81
C GLY A 72 -7.50 -6.40 9.66
N GLY A 73 -6.79 -7.49 9.44
CA GLY A 73 -6.78 -8.27 8.20
C GLY A 73 -5.37 -8.49 7.65
N GLY A 74 -4.37 -7.68 8.05
CA GLY A 74 -2.97 -7.87 7.65
C GLY A 74 -2.28 -9.14 8.19
N SER A 75 -2.88 -9.82 9.18
CA SER A 75 -2.30 -11.00 9.83
C SER A 75 -2.19 -12.23 8.93
N SER A 76 -2.91 -12.26 7.79
CA SER A 76 -2.90 -13.38 6.82
C SER A 76 -1.95 -13.16 5.65
N SER A 77 -1.30 -11.99 5.53
CA SER A 77 -0.47 -11.62 4.38
C SER A 77 1.02 -11.54 4.68
N CYS A 78 1.45 -11.97 5.87
CA CYS A 78 2.85 -12.12 6.24
C CYS A 78 3.11 -13.57 6.65
N GLU A 79 3.00 -14.52 5.73
CA GLU A 79 3.54 -15.86 5.93
C GLU A 79 4.90 -15.96 5.22
N SER A 80 5.92 -15.41 5.88
CA SER A 80 7.32 -15.74 5.59
C SER A 80 7.58 -17.15 6.14
N SER A 81 7.66 -18.13 5.24
CA SER A 81 8.24 -19.43 5.58
C SER A 81 9.72 -19.24 5.91
N CYS A 82 10.17 -19.88 7.00
CA CYS A 82 11.56 -19.95 7.45
C CYS A 82 12.50 -20.55 6.41
#